data_AF-A0A923VCJ4-F1
#
_entry.id   AF-A0A923VCJ4-F1
#
_cell.length_a   1.000
_cell.length_b   1.000
_cell.length_c   1.000
_cell.angle_alpha   90.00
_cell.angle_beta   90.00
_cell.angle_gamma   90.00
#
_symmetry.space_group_name_H-M   'P 1'
#
loop_
_entity.id
_entity.type
_entity.pdbx_description
1 polymer ?
#
loop_
_entity_poly.entity_id
_entity_poly.type
_entity_poly.pdbx_seq_one_letter_code
_entity_poly.pdbx_strand_id
1 'polypeptide(L)'
;VKNTISGKSEITTQNHGFGVNPAAVRASAAVEITHINLNDDSIEGIRMKNKNAFSVQYHPEATPGPHDSRYLFDEFVEMIRTNG
;
A
#
# COMPACT_ATOMS: atom_id res chain seq x y z
N VAL A 1 -7.85 -6.10 2.55
CA VAL A 1 -6.64 -5.97 1.69
C VAL A 1 -5.55 -6.88 2.21
N LYS A 2 -4.78 -7.55 1.35
CA LYS A 2 -3.64 -8.40 1.74
C LYS A 2 -2.32 -7.67 1.50
N ASN A 3 -1.49 -7.57 2.53
CA ASN A 3 -0.09 -7.22 2.40
C ASN A 3 0.69 -8.42 1.87
N THR A 4 1.27 -8.28 0.69
CA THR A 4 1.98 -9.35 -0.02
C THR A 4 3.36 -9.65 0.56
N ILE A 5 3.96 -8.69 1.27
CA ILE A 5 5.28 -8.82 1.91
C ILE A 5 5.16 -9.62 3.21
N SER A 6 4.21 -9.26 4.07
CA SER A 6 4.02 -9.91 5.38
C SER A 6 3.07 -11.11 5.33
N GLY A 7 2.27 -11.23 4.27
CA GLY A 7 1.22 -12.23 4.13
C GLY A 7 -0.04 -11.94 4.95
N LYS A 8 -0.08 -10.86 5.73
CA LYS A 8 -1.20 -10.48 6.60
C LYS A 8 -2.35 -9.85 5.80
N SER A 9 -3.57 -10.02 6.31
CA SER A 9 -4.77 -9.35 5.80
C SER A 9 -5.20 -8.24 6.76
N GLU A 10 -5.66 -7.14 6.19
CA GLU A 10 -6.09 -5.92 6.87
C GLU A 10 -7.52 -5.58 6.45
N ILE A 11 -8.36 -5.18 7.40
CA ILE A 11 -9.61 -4.49 7.07
C ILE A 11 -9.28 -3.01 6.92
N THR A 12 -9.80 -2.37 5.86
CA THR A 12 -9.40 -1.01 5.45
C THR A 12 -10.62 -0.16 5.11
N THR A 13 -10.52 1.16 5.31
CA THR A 13 -11.50 2.12 4.78
C THR A 13 -11.07 2.59 3.38
N GLN A 14 -11.98 2.53 2.41
CA GLN A 14 -11.73 2.91 1.01
C GLN A 14 -12.80 3.87 0.51
N ASN A 15 -12.39 4.88 -0.26
CA ASN A 15 -13.29 5.81 -0.94
C ASN A 15 -12.62 6.41 -2.19
N HIS A 16 -12.44 5.60 -3.23
CA HIS A 16 -11.87 6.04 -4.51
C HIS A 16 -12.66 5.44 -5.68
N GLY A 17 -12.83 6.22 -6.75
CA GLY A 17 -13.49 5.79 -8.00
C GLY A 17 -12.52 5.45 -9.14
N PHE A 18 -11.22 5.64 -8.91
CA PHE A 18 -10.15 5.32 -9.85
C PHE A 18 -9.13 4.42 -9.14
N GLY A 19 -8.40 3.63 -9.91
CA GLY A 19 -7.31 2.79 -9.42
C GLY A 19 -6.15 2.75 -10.40
N VAL A 20 -5.00 2.28 -9.94
CA VAL A 20 -3.82 2.09 -10.81
C VAL A 20 -4.04 0.93 -11.76
N ASN A 21 -3.58 1.07 -13.02
CA ASN A 21 -3.70 0.00 -14.02
C ASN A 21 -2.80 -1.20 -13.63
N PRO A 22 -3.36 -2.39 -13.33
CA PRO A 22 -2.57 -3.52 -12.87
C PRO A 22 -1.56 -4.05 -13.89
N ALA A 23 -1.88 -3.98 -15.18
CA ALA A 23 -0.97 -4.42 -16.24
C ALA A 23 0.25 -3.49 -16.34
N ALA A 24 0.02 -2.17 -16.23
CA ALA A 24 1.10 -1.19 -16.25
C ALA A 24 2.03 -1.34 -15.03
N VAL A 25 1.47 -1.57 -13.84
CA VAL A 25 2.28 -1.77 -12.62
C VAL A 25 3.09 -3.07 -12.71
N ARG A 26 2.47 -4.18 -13.13
CA ARG A 26 3.17 -5.47 -13.29
C ARG A 26 4.28 -5.43 -14.36
N ALA A 27 4.12 -4.62 -15.40
CA ALA A 27 5.14 -4.43 -16.43
C ALA A 27 6.32 -3.55 -15.97
N SER A 28 6.18 -2.80 -14.88
CA SER A 28 7.23 -1.90 -14.39
C SER A 28 8.25 -2.65 -13.53
N ALA A 29 9.49 -2.72 -14.00
CA ALA A 29 10.59 -3.30 -13.22
C ALA A 29 10.93 -2.48 -11.96
N ALA A 30 10.59 -1.19 -11.93
CA ALA A 30 10.94 -0.24 -10.87
C ALA A 30 10.00 -0.30 -9.65
N VAL A 31 8.83 -0.93 -9.80
CA VAL A 31 7.77 -0.95 -8.79
C VAL A 31 7.57 -2.37 -8.25
N GLU A 32 7.31 -2.47 -6.97
CA GLU A 32 6.87 -3.67 -6.28
C GLU A 32 5.41 -3.47 -5.83
N ILE A 33 4.56 -4.46 -6.07
CA ILE A 33 3.19 -4.48 -5.55
C ILE A 33 3.26 -4.91 -4.10
N THR A 34 2.74 -4.09 -3.19
CA THR A 34 2.80 -4.37 -1.75
C THR A 34 1.46 -4.82 -1.21
N HIS A 35 0.35 -4.31 -1.75
CA HIS A 35 -0.99 -4.63 -1.28
C HIS A 35 -1.94 -4.98 -2.43
N ILE A 36 -2.77 -6.00 -2.22
CA ILE A 36 -3.77 -6.47 -3.19
C ILE A 36 -5.12 -6.57 -2.50
N ASN A 37 -6.19 -6.12 -3.16
CA ASN A 37 -7.55 -6.30 -2.70
C ASN A 37 -7.96 -7.78 -2.83
N LEU A 38 -8.46 -8.38 -1.75
CA LEU A 38 -8.83 -9.80 -1.76
C LEU A 38 -10.17 -10.08 -2.46
N ASN A 39 -10.96 -9.05 -2.74
CA ASN A 39 -12.27 -9.20 -3.35
C ASN A 39 -12.20 -9.17 -4.89
N ASP A 40 -11.31 -8.37 -5.47
CA ASP A 40 -11.29 -8.10 -6.92
C ASP A 40 -9.88 -8.07 -7.55
N ASP A 41 -8.84 -8.43 -6.80
CA ASP A 41 -7.43 -8.45 -7.23
C ASP A 41 -6.88 -7.09 -7.72
N SER A 42 -7.55 -5.98 -7.39
CA SER A 42 -7.04 -4.64 -7.64
C SER A 42 -5.79 -4.35 -6.78
N ILE A 43 -4.94 -3.45 -7.28
CA ILE A 43 -3.70 -3.07 -6.60
C ILE A 43 -4.02 -1.97 -5.59
N GLU A 44 -3.70 -2.24 -4.34
CA GLU A 44 -4.01 -1.39 -3.18
C GLU A 44 -2.78 -0.72 -2.59
N GLY A 45 -1.59 -1.05 -3.08
CA GLY A 45 -0.34 -0.47 -2.61
C GLY A 45 0.86 -0.85 -3.45
N ILE A 46 1.79 0.09 -3.56
CA ILE A 46 3.02 -0.04 -4.35
C ILE A 46 4.21 0.57 -3.61
N ARG A 47 5.42 0.07 -3.92
CA ARG A 47 6.70 0.59 -3.42
C ARG A 47 7.70 0.71 -4.56
N MET A 48 8.52 1.76 -4.54
CA MET A 48 9.65 1.90 -5.46
C MET A 48 10.81 1.02 -5.00
N LYS A 49 11.40 0.21 -5.88
CA LYS A 49 12.53 -0.67 -5.53
C LYS A 49 13.82 0.09 -5.25
N ASN A 50 14.00 1.23 -5.92
CA ASN A 50 15.26 1.99 -5.91
C ASN A 50 15.13 3.36 -5.20
N LYS A 51 14.01 3.61 -4.53
CA LYS A 51 13.75 4.88 -3.83
C LYS A 51 12.98 4.62 -2.55
N ASN A 52 13.21 5.45 -1.55
CA ASN A 52 12.42 5.47 -0.32
C ASN A 52 11.06 6.15 -0.58
N ALA A 53 10.19 5.46 -1.33
CA ALA A 53 8.84 5.90 -1.63
C ALA A 53 7.89 4.70 -1.73
N PHE A 54 6.73 4.83 -1.08
CA PHE A 54 5.61 3.89 -1.20
C PHE A 54 4.29 4.66 -1.17
N SER A 55 3.21 4.00 -1.59
CA SER A 55 1.85 4.51 -1.46
C SER A 55 0.85 3.37 -1.26
N VAL A 56 -0.31 3.72 -0.71
CA VAL A 56 -1.49 2.85 -0.60
C VAL A 56 -2.71 3.56 -1.17
N GLN A 57 -3.70 2.78 -1.59
CA GLN A 57 -4.91 3.27 -2.26
C GLN A 57 -6.07 3.53 -1.27
N TYR A 58 -6.01 2.91 -0.08
CA TYR A 58 -6.95 3.06 1.02
C TYR A 58 -6.48 4.11 2.05
N HIS A 59 -7.31 4.38 3.05
CA HIS A 59 -7.08 5.39 4.09
C HIS A 59 -6.47 4.76 5.37
N PRO A 60 -5.14 4.78 5.56
CA PRO A 60 -4.50 4.20 6.75
C PRO A 60 -4.73 5.00 8.04
N GLU A 61 -5.05 6.29 7.93
CA GLU A 61 -5.43 7.15 9.06
C GLU A 61 -6.73 6.66 9.71
N ALA A 62 -7.60 6.07 8.88
CA ALA A 62 -9.00 5.79 9.15
C ALA A 62 -9.77 7.06 9.61
N THR A 63 -11.10 6.93 9.78
CA THR A 63 -12.05 7.88 10.40
C THR A 63 -13.22 8.19 9.46
N PRO A 64 -14.32 7.41 9.55
CA PRO A 64 -14.50 6.19 10.35
C PRO A 64 -13.67 5.01 9.79
N GLY A 65 -13.37 3.99 10.61
CA GLY A 65 -12.70 2.78 10.12
C GLY A 65 -11.83 2.01 11.12
N PRO A 66 -11.35 0.81 10.71
CA PRO A 66 -10.39 0.00 11.45
C PRO A 66 -8.99 0.62 11.48
N HIS A 67 -8.11 0.14 12.36
CA HIS A 67 -6.76 0.68 12.57
C HIS A 67 -5.63 -0.25 12.11
N ASP A 68 -5.97 -1.33 11.42
CA ASP A 68 -5.05 -2.40 11.00
C ASP A 68 -3.86 -1.89 10.19
N SER A 69 -4.04 -0.80 9.44
CA SER A 69 -3.04 -0.25 8.53
C SER A 69 -2.22 0.93 9.08
N ARG A 70 -2.36 1.27 10.38
CA ARG A 70 -1.65 2.42 10.96
C ARG A 70 -0.12 2.28 10.96
N TYR A 71 0.41 1.05 10.91
CA TYR A 71 1.85 0.78 10.84
C TYR A 71 2.53 1.42 9.63
N LEU A 72 1.77 1.76 8.57
CA LEU A 72 2.31 2.47 7.41
C LEU A 72 2.86 3.86 7.78
N PHE A 73 2.31 4.50 8.82
CA PHE A 73 2.88 5.74 9.35
C PHE A 73 4.22 5.49 10.05
N ASP A 74 4.35 4.37 10.78
CA ASP A 74 5.61 3.99 11.41
C ASP A 74 6.68 3.68 10.35
N GLU A 75 6.31 2.96 9.28
CA GLU A 75 7.21 2.72 8.13
C GLU A 75 7.66 4.04 7.50
N PHE A 76 6.75 4.99 7.31
CA PHE A 76 7.08 6.30 6.75
C PHE A 76 8.04 7.10 7.65
N VAL A 77 7.80 7.12 8.97
CA VAL A 77 8.68 7.80 9.93
C VAL A 77 10.07 7.14 9.94
N GLU A 78 10.13 5.82 9.89
CA GLU A 78 11.41 5.09 9.86
C GLU A 78 12.20 5.38 8.57
N MET A 79 11.51 5.50 7.44
CA MET A 79 12.13 5.93 6.18
C MET A 79 12.72 7.34 6.29
N ILE A 80 12.07 8.27 7.00
CA ILE A 80 12.65 9.61 7.23
C ILE A 80 13.92 9.51 8.06
N ARG A 81 13.92 8.72 9.14
CA ARG A 81 15.07 8.54 10.04
C ARG A 81 16.28 7.91 9.36
N THR A 82 16.05 6.91 8.52
CA THR A 82 17.12 6.14 7.85
C THR A 82 17.78 6.91 6.70
N ASN A 83 17.18 8.02 6.25
CA ASN A 83 17.77 8.93 5.26
C ASN A 83 18.56 10.09 5.89
N GLY A 84 18.81 10.05 7.21
CA GLY A 84 19.60 11.04 7.96
C GLY A 84 21.06 10.67 8.13
#